data_AF-A0A920N9Y0-F1
#
_entry.id   AF-A0A920N9Y0-F1
#
_cell.length_a   1.000
_cell.length_b   1.000
_cell.length_c   1.000
_cell.angle_alpha   90.00
_cell.angle_beta   90.00
_cell.angle_gamma   90.00
#
_symmetry.space_group_name_H-M   'P 1'
#
loop_
_entity.id
_entity.type
_entity.pdbx_description
1 polymer ?
#
loop_
_entity_poly.entity_id
_entity_poly.type
_entity_poly.pdbx_seq_one_letter_code
_entity_poly.pdbx_strand_id
1 'polypeptide(L)'
;MPRDGAKLSGNTEYTRILGCGWKGPVYKGSTLTIDQNRNQPISSETSKGLCELVNQSYSETKPLYVLALGALTNIASAILMDPSIRGKMIVCTLGGLAADLQNFGEFKYQQDPASAQSFFSSGVPIVHFAGYSVTDMLKNTQWELAANVRDKRGDWQVSV
;
A
#
# COMPACT_ATOMS: atom_id res chain seq x y z
N MET A 1 -31.97 -5.36 4.13
CA MET A 1 -30.94 -5.27 5.18
C MET A 1 -30.62 -6.67 5.68
N PRO A 2 -29.34 -6.99 5.95
CA PRO A 2 -28.86 -6.85 7.33
C PRO A 2 -27.46 -6.20 7.49
N ARG A 3 -27.40 -5.42 8.58
CA ARG A 3 -26.32 -5.21 9.57
C ARG A 3 -25.07 -4.40 9.20
N ASP A 4 -25.15 -3.16 9.64
CA ASP A 4 -24.07 -2.27 10.10
C ASP A 4 -22.97 -3.02 10.87
N GLY A 5 -21.76 -2.97 10.34
CA GLY A 5 -20.51 -3.07 11.09
C GLY A 5 -19.77 -1.77 10.85
N ALA A 6 -19.55 -0.99 11.91
CA ALA A 6 -19.04 0.36 11.89
C ALA A 6 -17.78 0.52 11.02
N LYS A 7 -17.97 1.04 9.81
CA LYS A 7 -16.92 1.65 8.98
C LYS A 7 -16.96 3.13 9.30
N LEU A 8 -15.79 3.78 9.35
CA LEU A 8 -15.71 5.24 9.49
C LEU A 8 -16.53 5.90 8.37
N SER A 9 -17.78 6.21 8.66
CA SER A 9 -18.65 7.11 7.91
C SER A 9 -18.23 8.53 8.26
N GLY A 10 -16.99 8.87 7.92
CA GLY A 10 -16.40 10.16 8.23
C GLY A 10 -15.44 10.53 7.12
N ASN A 11 -15.83 11.52 6.33
CA ASN A 11 -15.03 12.23 5.33
C ASN A 11 -13.52 12.11 5.59
N THR A 12 -12.83 11.24 4.87
CA THR A 12 -11.39 11.41 4.70
C THR A 12 -11.23 12.60 3.77
N GLU A 13 -10.75 13.71 4.32
CA GLU A 13 -10.54 14.97 3.62
C GLU A 13 -9.88 14.76 2.25
N TYR A 14 -8.96 13.79 2.15
CA TYR A 14 -8.34 13.34 0.90
C TYR A 14 -9.33 12.93 -0.20
N THR A 15 -10.36 12.13 0.08
CA THR A 15 -11.33 11.70 -0.95
C THR A 15 -12.19 12.87 -1.43
N ARG A 16 -12.48 13.81 -0.53
CA ARG A 16 -13.15 15.08 -0.85
C ARG A 16 -12.23 15.99 -1.68
N ILE A 17 -10.97 16.17 -1.27
CA ILE A 17 -9.97 17.01 -1.95
C ILE A 17 -9.68 16.47 -3.36
N LEU A 18 -9.39 15.17 -3.46
CA LEU A 18 -9.06 14.51 -4.72
C LEU A 18 -10.28 14.41 -5.66
N GLY A 19 -11.50 14.52 -5.12
CA GLY A 19 -12.73 14.44 -5.92
C GLY A 19 -12.87 13.13 -6.70
N CYS A 20 -12.21 12.06 -6.24
CA CYS A 20 -12.09 10.80 -6.98
C CYS A 20 -13.34 9.92 -6.89
N GLY A 21 -14.39 10.37 -6.18
CA GLY A 21 -15.67 9.65 -6.08
C GLY A 21 -15.57 8.29 -5.39
N TRP A 22 -14.52 8.05 -4.60
CA TRP A 22 -14.33 6.79 -3.87
C TRP A 22 -15.46 6.57 -2.85
N LYS A 23 -16.17 5.45 -2.99
CA LYS A 23 -17.27 5.04 -2.09
C LYS A 23 -16.93 3.81 -1.24
N GLY A 24 -15.72 3.27 -1.41
CA GLY A 24 -15.27 2.11 -0.66
C GLY A 24 -14.90 2.45 0.78
N PRO A 25 -14.73 1.44 1.65
CA PRO A 25 -14.23 1.67 3.00
C PRO A 25 -12.83 2.26 2.98
N VAL A 26 -12.51 3.02 4.04
CA VAL A 26 -11.15 3.44 4.35
C VAL A 26 -10.84 2.95 5.76
N TYR A 27 -9.70 2.28 5.91
CA TYR A 27 -9.26 1.69 7.17
C TYR A 27 -8.03 2.42 7.69
N LYS A 28 -7.91 2.57 9.01
CA LYS A 28 -6.68 3.12 9.59
C LYS A 28 -5.55 2.10 9.51
N GLY A 29 -4.38 2.57 9.08
CA GLY A 29 -3.15 1.79 9.11
C GLY A 29 -2.62 1.61 10.53
N SER A 30 -1.65 0.71 10.68
CA SER A 30 -0.88 0.58 11.92
C SER A 30 -0.13 1.88 12.26
N THR A 31 -0.08 2.21 13.55
CA THR A 31 0.77 3.29 14.10
C THR A 31 2.16 2.81 14.54
N LEU A 32 2.39 1.50 14.51
CA LEU A 32 3.67 0.85 14.82
C LEU A 32 4.18 0.07 13.62
N THR A 33 5.47 -0.19 13.58
CA THR A 33 6.11 -1.10 12.62
C THR A 33 6.25 -2.50 13.22
N ILE A 34 6.37 -3.54 12.39
CA ILE A 34 6.58 -4.92 12.87
C ILE A 34 7.88 -5.00 13.70
N ASP A 35 8.92 -4.28 13.31
CA ASP A 35 10.15 -4.13 14.10
C ASP A 35 9.87 -3.57 15.50
N GLN A 36 9.11 -2.47 15.60
CA GLN A 36 8.68 -1.89 16.88
C GLN A 36 7.81 -2.85 17.69
N ASN A 37 7.08 -3.74 17.02
CA ASN A 37 6.25 -4.77 17.62
C ASN A 37 6.98 -6.12 17.81
N ARG A 38 8.30 -6.10 17.99
CA ARG A 38 9.12 -7.30 18.31
C ARG A 38 8.96 -8.43 17.28
N ASN A 39 8.92 -8.08 16.00
CA ASN A 39 8.74 -9.01 14.90
C ASN A 39 7.41 -9.78 14.93
N GLN A 40 6.38 -9.24 15.59
CA GLN A 40 5.03 -9.80 15.62
C GLN A 40 4.08 -9.01 14.72
N PRO A 41 3.07 -9.68 14.11
CA PRO A 41 2.08 -8.99 13.29
C PRO A 41 1.28 -7.98 14.11
N ILE A 42 0.90 -6.88 13.46
CA ILE A 42 0.09 -5.83 14.08
C ILE A 42 -1.35 -5.94 13.61
N SER A 43 -2.25 -6.07 14.57
CA SER A 43 -3.68 -6.23 14.35
C SER A 43 -4.37 -4.86 14.19
N SER A 44 -4.11 -4.17 13.08
CA SER A 44 -4.73 -2.89 12.71
C SER A 44 -6.08 -3.08 12.02
N GLU A 45 -6.86 -1.99 11.89
CA GLU A 45 -8.10 -2.02 11.10
C GLU A 45 -7.83 -2.45 9.65
N THR A 46 -6.72 -1.97 9.08
CA THR A 46 -6.34 -2.31 7.70
C THR A 46 -5.93 -3.77 7.55
N SER A 47 -5.13 -4.32 8.48
CA SER A 47 -4.66 -5.69 8.35
C SER A 47 -5.80 -6.70 8.57
N LYS A 48 -6.68 -6.46 9.53
CA LYS A 48 -7.93 -7.25 9.71
C LYS A 48 -8.87 -7.11 8.52
N GLY A 49 -9.12 -5.88 8.08
CA GLY A 49 -10.01 -5.58 6.95
C GLY A 49 -9.54 -6.22 5.65
N LEU A 50 -8.22 -6.31 5.44
CA LEU A 50 -7.64 -7.03 4.30
C LEU A 50 -7.90 -8.54 4.39
N CYS A 51 -7.65 -9.18 5.55
CA CYS A 51 -7.95 -10.60 5.75
C CYS A 51 -9.44 -10.90 5.50
N GLU A 52 -10.33 -10.10 6.09
CA GLU A 52 -11.78 -10.23 5.93
C GLU A 52 -12.20 -10.10 4.46
N LEU A 53 -11.74 -9.05 3.78
CA LEU A 53 -12.06 -8.80 2.38
C LEU A 53 -11.63 -9.97 1.48
N VAL A 54 -10.41 -10.45 1.67
CA VAL A 54 -9.84 -11.53 0.85
C VAL A 54 -10.61 -12.83 1.07
N ASN A 55 -10.88 -13.19 2.32
CA ASN A 55 -11.58 -14.43 2.63
C ASN A 55 -13.05 -14.42 2.22
N GLN A 56 -13.71 -13.27 2.21
CA GLN A 56 -15.12 -13.17 1.85
C GLN A 56 -15.36 -13.16 0.33
N SER A 57 -14.42 -12.63 -0.46
CA SER A 57 -14.72 -12.22 -1.85
C SER A 57 -13.74 -12.72 -2.90
N TYR A 58 -12.61 -13.32 -2.51
CA TYR A 58 -11.53 -13.68 -3.43
C TYR A 58 -11.09 -15.14 -3.30
N SER A 59 -10.50 -15.64 -4.37
CA SER A 59 -10.00 -17.03 -4.49
C SER A 59 -8.71 -17.04 -5.31
N GLU A 60 -8.05 -18.19 -5.39
CA GLU A 60 -6.83 -18.34 -6.20
C GLU A 60 -7.08 -18.08 -7.70
N THR A 61 -8.26 -18.44 -8.20
CA THR A 61 -8.68 -18.20 -9.59
C THR A 61 -9.24 -16.80 -9.83
N LYS A 62 -9.52 -16.04 -8.76
CA LYS A 62 -10.02 -14.67 -8.79
C LYS A 62 -9.35 -13.86 -7.67
N PRO A 63 -8.07 -13.51 -7.83
CA PRO A 63 -7.29 -12.89 -6.76
C PRO A 63 -7.60 -11.40 -6.59
N LEU A 64 -7.39 -10.88 -5.38
CA LEU A 64 -7.38 -9.44 -5.09
C LEU A 64 -6.04 -8.84 -5.51
N TYR A 65 -6.05 -7.77 -6.31
CA TYR A 65 -4.85 -6.97 -6.57
C TYR A 65 -4.70 -5.90 -5.48
N VAL A 66 -3.57 -5.93 -4.77
CA VAL A 66 -3.25 -5.00 -3.68
C VAL A 66 -2.11 -4.09 -4.11
N LEU A 67 -2.38 -2.80 -4.26
CA LEU A 67 -1.35 -1.80 -4.57
C LEU A 67 -0.70 -1.27 -3.29
N ALA A 68 0.58 -1.59 -3.09
CA ALA A 68 1.37 -1.18 -1.94
C ALA A 68 2.28 0.01 -2.30
N LEU A 69 1.87 1.21 -1.88
CA LEU A 69 2.59 2.46 -2.15
C LEU A 69 3.49 2.95 -1.01
N GLY A 70 3.27 2.47 0.22
CA GLY A 70 4.06 2.80 1.42
C GLY A 70 4.70 1.56 2.07
N ALA A 71 5.06 1.66 3.34
CA ALA A 71 5.58 0.54 4.13
C ALA A 71 4.64 -0.67 4.11
N LEU A 72 5.22 -1.87 4.12
CA LEU A 72 4.51 -3.13 3.94
C LEU A 72 3.86 -3.65 5.22
N THR A 73 3.97 -2.93 6.34
CA THR A 73 3.52 -3.30 7.68
C THR A 73 2.13 -3.94 7.72
N ASN A 74 1.13 -3.30 7.10
CA ASN A 74 -0.26 -3.78 7.17
C ASN A 74 -0.46 -5.07 6.34
N ILE A 75 0.18 -5.17 5.17
CA ILE A 75 0.09 -6.33 4.28
C ILE A 75 0.84 -7.51 4.90
N ALA A 76 2.07 -7.29 5.35
CA ALA A 76 2.86 -8.29 6.04
C ALA A 76 2.14 -8.79 7.30
N SER A 77 1.57 -7.88 8.10
CA SER A 77 0.77 -8.26 9.27
C SER A 77 -0.45 -9.10 8.89
N ALA A 78 -1.17 -8.75 7.82
CA ALA A 78 -2.32 -9.52 7.35
C ALA A 78 -1.93 -10.95 6.96
N ILE A 79 -0.84 -11.12 6.19
CA ILE A 79 -0.35 -12.44 5.77
C ILE A 79 0.14 -13.25 6.97
N LEU A 80 0.83 -12.63 7.93
CA LEU A 80 1.28 -13.29 9.16
C LEU A 80 0.11 -13.72 10.07
N MET A 81 -0.97 -12.93 10.12
CA MET A 81 -2.17 -13.28 10.89
C MET A 81 -2.99 -14.38 10.22
N ASP A 82 -3.08 -14.38 8.88
CA ASP A 82 -3.78 -15.40 8.12
C ASP A 82 -2.99 -15.79 6.86
N PRO A 83 -2.10 -16.80 6.95
CA PRO A 83 -1.29 -17.22 5.82
C PRO A 83 -2.09 -17.77 4.63
N SER A 84 -3.37 -18.13 4.81
CA SER A 84 -4.21 -18.69 3.75
C SER A 84 -4.60 -17.66 2.68
N ILE A 85 -4.50 -16.36 2.99
CA ILE A 85 -4.87 -15.28 2.06
C ILE A 85 -3.84 -15.08 0.95
N ARG A 86 -2.60 -15.56 1.13
CA ARG A 86 -1.49 -15.31 0.18
C ARG A 86 -1.76 -15.85 -1.22
N GLY A 87 -2.50 -16.95 -1.35
CA GLY A 87 -2.87 -17.53 -2.65
C GLY A 87 -4.02 -16.79 -3.34
N LYS A 88 -4.75 -15.94 -2.61
CA LYS A 88 -5.97 -15.24 -3.06
C LYS A 88 -5.71 -13.76 -3.35
N MET A 89 -4.44 -13.34 -3.36
CA MET A 89 -4.05 -11.96 -3.64
C MET A 89 -2.78 -11.91 -4.49
N ILE A 90 -2.64 -10.80 -5.22
CA ILE A 90 -1.42 -10.42 -5.92
C ILE A 90 -1.04 -9.04 -5.41
N VAL A 91 0.19 -8.89 -4.90
CA VAL A 91 0.65 -7.62 -4.33
C VAL A 91 1.52 -6.89 -5.35
N CYS A 92 1.02 -5.74 -5.78
CA CYS A 92 1.71 -4.79 -6.64
C CYS A 92 2.47 -3.80 -5.74
N THR A 93 3.77 -4.01 -5.53
CA THR A 93 4.57 -3.13 -4.67
C THR A 93 5.39 -2.17 -5.52
N LEU A 94 5.25 -0.87 -5.23
CA LEU A 94 6.21 0.13 -5.66
C LEU A 94 7.34 0.15 -4.61
N GLY A 95 8.57 0.32 -5.03
CA GLY A 95 9.73 0.45 -4.14
C GLY A 95 10.80 -0.59 -4.44
N GLY A 96 11.85 -0.67 -3.63
CA GLY A 96 13.01 -1.49 -3.90
C GLY A 96 13.84 -1.10 -5.14
N LEU A 97 14.76 -1.98 -5.49
CA LEU A 97 15.72 -1.82 -6.57
C LEU A 97 15.45 -2.81 -7.70
N ALA A 98 16.04 -2.55 -8.86
CA ALA A 98 16.28 -3.62 -9.82
C ALA A 98 17.15 -4.70 -9.16
N ALA A 99 16.89 -5.97 -9.51
CA ALA A 99 17.44 -7.13 -8.81
C ALA A 99 18.99 -7.21 -8.83
N ASP A 100 19.63 -6.45 -9.70
CA ASP A 100 21.07 -6.36 -9.92
C ASP A 100 21.77 -5.27 -9.07
N LEU A 101 21.02 -4.39 -8.41
CA LEU A 101 21.58 -3.31 -7.59
C LEU A 101 21.63 -3.70 -6.11
N GLN A 102 22.84 -3.69 -5.54
CA GLN A 102 23.09 -3.95 -4.12
C GLN A 102 23.28 -2.64 -3.33
N ASN A 103 23.08 -2.70 -2.00
CA ASN A 103 23.44 -1.63 -1.05
C ASN A 103 22.77 -0.26 -1.24
N PHE A 104 21.54 -0.20 -1.78
CA PHE A 104 20.77 1.04 -1.83
C PHE A 104 19.67 1.02 -0.76
N GLY A 105 19.61 2.09 0.04
CA GLY A 105 18.59 2.28 1.05
C GLY A 105 17.28 2.72 0.43
N GLU A 106 16.34 1.78 0.20
CA GLU A 106 15.02 2.15 -0.29
C GLU A 106 14.11 2.57 0.87
N PHE A 107 13.62 3.81 0.77
CA PHE A 107 12.97 4.53 1.85
C PHE A 107 11.77 3.78 2.45
N LYS A 108 10.95 3.12 1.64
CA LYS A 108 9.72 2.45 2.12
C LYS A 108 10.02 1.18 2.87
N TYR A 109 11.02 0.42 2.44
CA TYR A 109 11.39 -0.81 3.13
C TYR A 109 12.21 -0.51 4.38
N GLN A 110 12.96 0.60 4.41
CA GLN A 110 13.64 1.08 5.61
C GLN A 110 12.70 1.58 6.72
N GLN A 111 11.46 1.93 6.40
CA GLN A 111 10.47 2.29 7.43
C GLN A 111 10.09 1.09 8.31
N ASP A 112 10.06 -0.12 7.76
CA ASP A 112 9.76 -1.35 8.49
C ASP A 112 10.48 -2.55 7.84
N PRO A 113 11.81 -2.69 8.07
CA PRO A 113 12.61 -3.78 7.54
C PRO A 113 12.04 -5.17 7.83
N ALA A 114 11.55 -5.43 9.04
CA ALA A 114 10.94 -6.70 9.38
C ALA A 114 9.68 -7.00 8.54
N SER A 115 8.86 -5.98 8.24
CA SER A 115 7.72 -6.18 7.34
C SER A 115 8.14 -6.49 5.91
N ALA A 116 9.19 -5.84 5.40
CA ALA A 116 9.70 -6.11 4.06
C ALA A 116 10.26 -7.54 3.97
N GLN A 117 11.07 -7.96 4.94
CA GLN A 117 11.61 -9.32 5.00
C GLN A 117 10.50 -10.37 5.05
N SER A 118 9.51 -10.17 5.92
CA SER A 118 8.37 -11.08 6.08
C SER A 118 7.53 -11.16 4.80
N PHE A 119 7.29 -10.01 4.16
CA PHE A 119 6.53 -9.93 2.92
C PHE A 119 7.22 -10.67 1.77
N PHE A 120 8.50 -10.39 1.49
CA PHE A 120 9.24 -11.05 0.41
C PHE A 120 9.45 -12.55 0.67
N SER A 121 9.45 -12.98 1.93
CA SER A 121 9.55 -14.41 2.31
C SER A 121 8.20 -15.13 2.38
N SER A 122 7.07 -14.42 2.21
CA SER A 122 5.73 -14.96 2.50
C SER A 122 5.20 -15.95 1.45
N GLY A 123 5.75 -15.92 0.24
CA GLY A 123 5.26 -16.69 -0.90
C GLY A 123 3.99 -16.14 -1.55
N VAL A 124 3.57 -14.92 -1.20
CA VAL A 124 2.53 -14.19 -1.96
C VAL A 124 3.06 -13.87 -3.37
N PRO A 125 2.23 -13.95 -4.43
CA PRO A 125 2.62 -13.44 -5.75
C PRO A 125 2.89 -11.92 -5.72
N ILE A 126 4.03 -11.50 -6.26
CA ILE A 126 4.49 -10.10 -6.24
C ILE A 126 4.65 -9.59 -7.67
N VAL A 127 4.06 -8.43 -7.96
CA VAL A 127 4.44 -7.58 -9.09
C VAL A 127 5.25 -6.42 -8.54
N HIS A 128 6.54 -6.39 -8.86
CA HIS A 128 7.50 -5.46 -8.27
C HIS A 128 7.81 -4.32 -9.24
N PHE A 129 7.50 -3.09 -8.83
CA PHE A 129 7.85 -1.87 -9.55
C PHE A 129 9.03 -1.19 -8.85
N ALA A 130 10.24 -1.44 -9.36
CA ALA A 130 11.46 -0.86 -8.80
C ALA A 130 11.45 0.67 -8.90
N GLY A 131 11.73 1.34 -7.78
CA GLY A 131 11.72 2.80 -7.69
C GLY A 131 12.83 3.41 -8.55
N TYR A 132 14.06 3.15 -8.14
CA TYR A 132 15.26 3.54 -8.87
C TYR A 132 15.44 2.70 -10.14
N SER A 133 16.02 3.29 -11.20
CA SER A 133 16.29 2.69 -12.52
C SER A 133 15.09 2.32 -13.41
N VAL A 134 13.90 2.11 -12.85
CA VAL A 134 12.69 1.79 -13.64
C VAL A 134 11.69 2.94 -13.58
N THR A 135 11.09 3.22 -12.42
CA THR A 135 10.10 4.30 -12.34
C THR A 135 10.70 5.70 -12.41
N ASP A 136 12.00 5.86 -12.12
CA ASP A 136 12.72 7.13 -12.30
C ASP A 136 12.87 7.55 -13.78
N MET A 137 12.58 6.66 -14.73
CA MET A 137 12.48 7.02 -16.15
C MET A 137 11.19 7.80 -16.47
N LEU A 138 10.19 7.76 -15.57
CA LEU A 138 8.91 8.47 -15.70
C LEU A 138 8.92 9.80 -14.95
N LYS A 139 10.02 10.55 -15.08
CA LYS A 139 10.13 11.90 -14.52
C LYS A 139 9.12 12.82 -15.17
N ASN A 140 8.45 13.61 -14.33
CA ASN A 140 7.61 14.70 -14.81
C ASN A 140 8.47 15.98 -14.90
N THR A 141 8.18 16.77 -15.90
CA THR A 141 8.75 18.09 -16.11
C THR A 141 7.88 19.15 -15.44
N GLN A 142 8.46 20.32 -15.17
CA GLN A 142 7.72 21.49 -14.69
C GLN A 142 6.54 21.85 -15.61
N TRP A 143 6.68 21.64 -16.92
CA TRP A 143 5.67 21.96 -17.92
C TRP A 143 4.49 21.00 -17.85
N GLU A 144 4.75 19.71 -17.65
CA GLU A 144 3.70 18.70 -17.43
C GLU A 144 2.94 18.97 -16.14
N LEU A 145 3.64 19.33 -15.06
CA LEU A 145 2.99 19.73 -13.81
C LEU A 145 2.18 21.02 -13.99
N ALA A 146 2.73 22.02 -14.68
CA ALA A 146 2.04 23.28 -14.95
C ALA A 146 0.76 23.07 -15.77
N ALA A 147 0.82 22.25 -16.82
CA ALA A 147 -0.32 21.98 -17.69
C ALA A 147 -1.39 21.11 -17.02
N ASN A 148 -1.01 20.18 -16.14
CA ASN A 148 -1.94 19.16 -15.63
C ASN A 148 -2.39 19.38 -14.17
N VAL A 149 -1.62 20.11 -13.36
CA VAL A 149 -1.85 20.27 -11.91
C VAL A 149 -2.18 21.73 -11.53
N ARG A 150 -1.50 22.72 -12.11
CA ARG A 150 -1.46 24.11 -11.61
C ARG A 150 -2.82 24.80 -11.46
N ASP A 151 -3.76 24.57 -12.38
CA ASP A 151 -5.03 25.29 -12.37
C ASP A 151 -6.20 24.47 -11.79
N LYS A 152 -5.93 23.31 -11.18
CA LYS A 152 -6.98 22.36 -10.77
C LYS A 152 -7.37 22.36 -9.29
N ARG A 153 -6.71 23.10 -8.38
CA ARG A 153 -7.17 23.46 -7.01
C ARG A 153 -6.05 24.07 -6.11
N GLY A 154 -5.66 25.33 -6.33
CA GLY A 154 -4.89 26.14 -5.38
C GLY A 154 -3.49 26.59 -5.86
N ASP A 155 -3.00 27.71 -5.32
CA ASP A 155 -1.68 28.31 -5.57
C ASP A 155 -0.55 27.40 -5.08
N TRP A 156 -0.20 26.39 -5.88
CA TRP A 156 1.00 25.59 -5.65
C TRP A 156 2.20 26.30 -6.29
N GLN A 157 3.01 26.97 -5.47
CA GLN A 157 4.34 27.41 -5.89
C GLN A 157 5.24 26.18 -5.99
N VAL A 158 5.56 25.76 -7.22
CA VAL A 158 6.61 24.78 -7.48
C VAL A 158 7.94 25.55 -7.49
N SER A 159 8.56 25.70 -6.33
CA SER A 159 9.93 26.20 -6.18
C SER A 159 10.88 25.02 -5.93
N VAL A 160 11.98 25.00 -6.69
CA VAL A 160 13.11 24.07 -6.52
C VAL A 160 14.15 24.74 -5.64
#